data_AF-A0A835KGX2-F1
#
_entry.id   AF-A0A835KGX2-F1
#
_cell.length_a   1.000
_cell.length_b   1.000
_cell.length_c   1.000
_cell.angle_alpha   90.00
_cell.angle_beta   90.00
_cell.angle_gamma   90.00
#
_symmetry.space_group_name_H-M   'P 1'
#
loop_
_entity.id
_entity.type
_entity.pdbx_description
1 polymer ?
#
loop_
_entity_poly.entity_id
_entity_poly.type
_entity_poly.pdbx_seq_one_letter_code
_entity_poly.pdbx_strand_id
1 'polypeptide(L)'
;MKEWIMEHWEKNYYISAIAGANNGSSLIVMSRGTSYTQQSCKASDSFPFKWINKKWKEGFYVTAMATSGSRWGVVMSRGAGFPN
;
A
#
# COMPACT_ATOMS: atom_id res chain seq x y z
N MET A 1 6.84 9.23 -8.71
CA MET A 1 6.48 8.18 -7.71
C MET A 1 5.77 6.99 -8.34
N LYS A 2 4.64 7.17 -9.04
CA LYS A 2 3.90 6.04 -9.65
C LYS A 2 4.76 5.21 -10.62
N GLU A 3 5.51 5.87 -11.50
CA GLU A 3 6.43 5.20 -12.45
C GLU A 3 7.53 4.41 -11.73
N TRP A 4 8.16 5.02 -10.72
CA TRP A 4 9.17 4.35 -9.90
C TRP A 4 8.63 3.10 -9.19
N ILE A 5 7.41 3.15 -8.65
CA ILE A 5 6.77 1.98 -8.02
C ILE A 5 6.52 0.88 -9.06
N MET A 6 6.02 1.23 -10.26
CA MET A 6 5.79 0.27 -11.33
C MET A 6 7.09 -0.40 -11.77
N GLU A 7 8.16 0.38 -11.97
CA GLU A 7 9.49 -0.15 -12.30
C GLU A 7 10.01 -1.14 -11.24
N HIS A 8 9.75 -0.86 -9.96
CA HIS A 8 10.19 -1.73 -8.86
C HIS A 8 9.31 -2.97 -8.71
N TRP A 9 8.01 -2.90 -9.03
CA TRP A 9 7.15 -4.08 -9.13
C TRP A 9 7.64 -5.06 -10.22
N GLU A 10 8.04 -4.57 -11.40
CA GLU A 10 8.65 -5.41 -12.45
C GLU A 10 9.95 -6.09 -11.98
N LYS A 11 10.59 -5.51 -10.97
CA LYS A 11 11.80 -6.03 -10.32
C LYS A 11 11.49 -6.89 -9.08
N ASN A 12 10.24 -7.33 -8.86
CA ASN A 12 9.79 -8.11 -7.70
C ASN A 12 10.01 -7.43 -6.33
N TYR A 13 10.15 -6.11 -6.31
CA TYR A 13 10.06 -5.35 -5.06
C TYR A 13 8.61 -5.02 -4.78
N TYR A 14 8.17 -5.19 -3.55
CA TYR A 14 6.83 -4.81 -3.10
C TYR A 14 6.91 -3.83 -1.95
N ILE A 15 5.94 -2.91 -1.86
CA ILE A 15 5.87 -1.94 -0.78
C ILE A 15 5.68 -2.68 0.54
N SER A 16 6.63 -2.54 1.45
CA SER A 16 6.63 -3.16 2.77
C SER A 16 6.26 -2.16 3.87
N ALA A 17 6.54 -0.87 3.67
CA ALA A 17 6.12 0.19 4.58
C ALA A 17 5.92 1.54 3.85
N ILE A 18 5.05 2.38 4.41
CA ILE A 18 4.85 3.76 3.98
C ILE A 18 4.82 4.68 5.20
N ALA A 19 5.29 5.91 5.05
CA ALA A 19 5.20 6.96 6.05
C ALA A 19 4.88 8.31 5.38
N GLY A 20 4.12 9.14 6.06
CA GLY A 20 3.81 10.51 5.65
C GLY A 20 4.16 11.49 6.76
N ALA A 21 4.62 12.68 6.38
CA ALA A 21 4.90 13.78 7.30
C ALA A 21 3.93 14.94 7.04
N ASN A 22 3.68 15.76 8.06
CA ASN A 22 2.73 16.88 7.97
C ASN A 22 3.22 18.04 7.10
N ASN A 23 4.48 18.02 6.67
CA ASN A 23 5.05 18.98 5.72
C ASN A 23 4.85 18.56 4.25
N GLY A 24 3.99 17.56 3.99
CA GLY A 24 3.72 17.03 2.65
C GLY A 24 4.75 16.02 2.14
N SER A 25 5.82 15.74 2.89
CA SER A 25 6.79 14.71 2.53
C SER A 25 6.24 13.30 2.78
N SER A 26 6.70 12.33 2.01
CA SER A 26 6.31 10.92 2.15
C SER A 26 7.50 10.00 1.85
N LEU A 27 7.55 8.86 2.53
CA LEU A 27 8.56 7.84 2.37
C LEU A 27 7.90 6.49 2.04
N ILE A 28 8.47 5.76 1.10
CA ILE A 28 8.05 4.40 0.73
C ILE A 28 9.27 3.49 0.87
N VAL A 29 9.09 2.37 1.54
CA VAL A 29 10.07 1.28 1.61
C VAL A 29 9.54 0.13 0.78
N MET A 30 10.38 -0.41 -0.11
CA MET A 30 10.07 -1.61 -0.88
C MET A 30 11.10 -2.70 -0.60
N SER A 31 10.64 -3.94 -0.54
CA SER A 31 11.45 -5.11 -0.19
C SER A 31 11.24 -6.24 -1.19
N ARG A 32 12.27 -7.07 -1.39
CA ARG A 32 12.22 -8.34 -2.14
C ARG A 32 12.08 -9.52 -1.16
N GLY A 33 11.64 -10.67 -1.67
CA GLY A 33 11.47 -11.88 -0.87
C GLY A 33 10.23 -11.85 0.04
N THR A 34 9.32 -10.91 -0.19
CA THR A 34 8.00 -10.90 0.45
C THR A 34 7.12 -11.98 -0.15
N SER A 35 6.14 -12.48 0.60
CA SER A 35 5.08 -13.35 0.07
C SER A 35 4.03 -12.61 -0.78
N TYR A 36 4.16 -11.29 -0.94
CA TYR A 36 3.24 -10.48 -1.72
C TYR A 36 3.31 -10.80 -3.21
N THR A 37 2.14 -10.86 -3.86
CA THR A 37 2.06 -11.16 -5.30
C THR A 37 1.46 -10.01 -6.11
N GLN A 38 0.52 -9.26 -5.53
CA GLN A 38 -0.12 -8.09 -6.15
C GLN A 38 -0.37 -7.03 -5.10
N GLN A 39 -0.24 -5.75 -5.49
CA GLN A 39 -0.52 -4.62 -4.62
C GLN A 39 -1.50 -3.64 -5.25
N SER A 40 -2.30 -3.00 -4.38
CA SER A 40 -3.19 -1.92 -4.76
C SER A 40 -3.03 -0.78 -3.76
N CYS A 41 -2.77 0.42 -4.28
CA CYS A 41 -2.47 1.60 -3.48
C CYS A 41 -3.59 2.63 -3.66
N LYS A 42 -4.03 3.25 -2.56
CA LYS A 42 -5.04 4.32 -2.57
C LYS A 42 -4.55 5.50 -1.74
N ALA A 43 -4.52 6.68 -2.37
CA ALA A 43 -4.46 7.95 -1.67
C ALA A 43 -5.86 8.55 -1.59
N SER A 44 -6.23 9.13 -0.44
CA SER A 44 -7.57 9.67 -0.20
C SER A 44 -7.56 10.74 0.90
N ASP A 45 -8.33 11.82 0.74
CA ASP A 45 -8.44 12.87 1.77
C ASP A 45 -9.38 12.47 2.94
N SER A 46 -10.05 11.32 2.82
CA SER A 46 -10.86 10.69 3.87
C SER A 46 -10.52 9.20 3.97
N PHE A 47 -10.78 8.59 5.13
CA PHE A 47 -10.49 7.17 5.35
C PHE A 47 -11.25 6.29 4.33
N PRO A 48 -10.55 5.51 3.47
CA PRO A 48 -11.15 4.89 2.29
C PRO A 48 -11.85 3.55 2.59
N PHE A 49 -12.70 3.47 3.62
CA PHE A 49 -13.30 2.22 4.09
C PHE A 49 -14.06 1.44 3.00
N LYS A 50 -14.85 2.13 2.17
CA LYS A 50 -15.58 1.49 1.06
C LYS A 50 -14.64 0.79 0.06
N TRP A 51 -13.48 1.40 -0.21
CA TRP A 51 -12.47 0.83 -1.12
C TRP A 51 -11.76 -0.36 -0.46
N ILE A 52 -11.41 -0.25 0.81
CA ILE A 52 -10.80 -1.34 1.60
C ILE A 52 -11.74 -2.56 1.61
N ASN A 53 -13.03 -2.37 1.92
CA ASN A 53 -14.02 -3.44 1.90
C ASN A 53 -14.15 -4.14 0.55
N LYS A 54 -14.13 -3.36 -0.55
CA LYS A 54 -14.15 -3.93 -1.89
C LYS A 54 -12.90 -4.79 -2.13
N LYS A 55 -11.73 -4.30 -1.70
CA LYS A 55 -10.45 -4.98 -1.89
C LYS A 55 -10.30 -6.25 -1.04
N TRP A 56 -10.86 -6.29 0.16
CA TRP A 56 -10.95 -7.52 0.94
C TRP A 56 -11.70 -8.62 0.19
N LYS A 57 -12.82 -8.29 -0.46
CA LYS A 57 -13.56 -9.25 -1.30
C LYS A 57 -12.80 -9.71 -2.54
N GLU A 58 -11.79 -8.93 -2.97
CA GLU A 58 -10.88 -9.28 -4.06
C GLU A 58 -9.62 -10.03 -3.55
N GLY A 59 -9.56 -10.41 -2.27
CA GLY A 59 -8.45 -11.15 -1.67
C GLY A 59 -7.22 -10.29 -1.33
N PHE A 60 -7.34 -8.97 -1.38
CA PHE A 60 -6.29 -8.05 -0.92
C PHE A 60 -6.50 -7.73 0.57
N TYR A 61 -5.41 -7.58 1.31
CA TYR A 61 -5.45 -7.19 2.73
C TYR A 61 -4.58 -5.97 2.98
N VAL A 62 -4.93 -5.15 3.98
CA VAL A 62 -4.12 -3.97 4.36
C VAL A 62 -2.77 -4.45 4.88
N THR A 63 -1.69 -4.00 4.26
CA THR A 63 -0.31 -4.36 4.66
C THR A 63 0.52 -3.16 5.08
N ALA A 64 0.17 -1.95 4.63
CA ALA A 64 0.76 -0.72 5.14
C ALA A 64 -0.23 0.44 5.02
N MET A 65 -0.16 1.38 5.97
CA MET A 65 -1.04 2.55 6.02
C MET A 65 -0.33 3.70 6.71
N ALA A 66 -0.47 4.90 6.17
CA ALA A 66 0.08 6.12 6.77
C ALA A 66 -0.79 7.34 6.43
N THR A 67 -0.56 8.42 7.15
CA THR A 67 -1.19 9.72 6.91
C THR A 67 -0.14 10.80 6.68
N SER A 68 -0.47 11.80 5.85
CA SER A 68 0.25 13.07 5.75
C SER A 68 -0.79 14.18 5.92
N GLY A 69 -0.81 14.81 7.09
CA GLY A 69 -1.95 15.63 7.52
C GLY A 69 -3.24 14.79 7.57
N SER A 70 -4.29 15.25 6.90
CA SER A 70 -5.59 14.53 6.80
C SER A 70 -5.63 13.49 5.68
N ARG A 71 -4.59 13.42 4.82
CA ARG A 71 -4.59 12.55 3.65
C ARG A 71 -4.06 11.17 4.00
N TRP A 72 -4.82 10.15 3.64
CA TRP A 72 -4.51 8.74 3.82
C TRP A 72 -3.73 8.18 2.63
N GLY A 73 -2.72 7.37 2.92
CA GLY A 73 -2.12 6.41 1.99
C GLY A 73 -2.37 5.00 2.51
N VAL A 74 -2.98 4.15 1.70
CA VAL A 74 -3.27 2.74 2.04
C VAL A 74 -2.67 1.84 0.98
N VAL A 75 -1.91 0.84 1.40
CA VAL A 75 -1.39 -0.23 0.56
C VAL A 75 -2.06 -1.53 0.98
N MET A 76 -2.66 -2.21 0.01
CA MET A 76 -3.20 -3.55 0.21
C MET A 76 -2.49 -4.54 -0.69
N SER A 77 -2.20 -5.73 -0.16
CA SER A 77 -1.45 -6.78 -0.87
C SER A 77 -2.19 -8.11 -0.87
N ARG A 78 -2.06 -8.88 -1.95
CA ARG A 78 -2.37 -10.33 -1.99
C ARG A 78 -1.17 -11.13 -1.51
N GLY A 79 -1.39 -12.32 -0.97
CA GLY A 79 -0.32 -13.18 -0.44
C GLY A 79 0.25 -12.69 0.89
N ALA A 80 -0.49 -11.85 1.62
CA ALA A 80 -0.04 -11.31 2.91
C ALA A 80 0.05 -12.33 4.05
N GLY A 81 -0.40 -13.57 3.83
CA GLY A 81 -0.28 -14.65 4.81
C GLY A 81 -1.17 -14.48 6.04
N PHE A 82 -2.13 -13.55 6.02
CA PHE A 82 -3.08 -13.40 7.11
C PHE A 82 -4.05 -14.59 7.14
N PRO A 83 -4.27 -15.21 8.29
CA PRO A 83 -5.32 -16.22 8.46
C PRO A 83 -6.71 -15.57 8.29
N ASN A 84 -7.68 -16.37 7.85
CA ASN A 84 -9.09 -15.98 7.78
C ASN A 84 -9.71 -15.90 9.17
#